data_AF-A0A928W1L7-F1
#
_entry.id   AF-A0A928W1L7-F1
#
_cell.length_a   1.000
_cell.length_b   1.000
_cell.length_c   1.000
_cell.angle_alpha   90.00
_cell.angle_beta   90.00
_cell.angle_gamma   90.00
#
_symmetry.space_group_name_H-M   'P 1'
#
loop_
_entity.id
_entity.type
_entity.pdbx_description
1 polymer ?
#
loop_
_entity_poly.entity_id
_entity_poly.type
_entity_poly.pdbx_seq_one_letter_code
_entity_poly.pdbx_strand_id
1 'polypeptide(L)'
;MIVAVIDSCVIFRMPLCDSILRIAEQNLYRIVLSQKILEDATRNMVIKGRLKSDQEQYYQQQILYAFPDCFVEAPPNLTKSND
;
A
#
# COMPACT_ATOMS: atom_id res chain seq x y z
N MET A 1 13.64 5.55 14.52
CA MET A 1 13.38 4.98 13.19
C MET A 1 12.29 5.81 12.53
N ILE A 2 12.47 6.25 11.29
CA ILE A 2 11.45 7.03 10.57
C ILE A 2 10.33 6.07 10.16
N VAL A 3 9.09 6.47 10.38
CA VAL A 3 7.89 5.73 9.94
C VAL A 3 7.23 6.55 8.84
N ALA A 4 6.97 5.93 7.69
CA ALA A 4 6.34 6.57 6.55
C ALA A 4 5.01 5.87 6.23
N VAL A 5 3.94 6.67 6.15
CA VAL A 5 2.65 6.20 5.64
C VAL A 5 2.73 6.15 4.12
N ILE A 6 2.54 4.97 3.54
CA ILE A 6 2.50 4.79 2.10
C ILE A 6 1.06 4.94 1.64
N ASP A 7 0.76 5.95 0.84
CA ASP A 7 -0.57 6.20 0.28
C ASP A 7 -0.78 5.46 -1.05
N SER A 8 -2.05 5.29 -1.43
CA SER A 8 -2.51 4.57 -2.62
C SER A 8 -1.91 5.11 -3.91
N CYS A 9 -1.66 6.42 -3.99
CA CYS A 9 -1.05 7.06 -5.15
C CYS A 9 0.41 6.66 -5.39
N VAL A 10 1.13 6.25 -4.32
CA VAL A 10 2.50 5.74 -4.40
C VAL A 10 2.47 4.31 -4.93
N ILE A 11 1.60 3.45 -4.38
CA ILE A 11 1.45 2.04 -4.79
C ILE A 11 1.00 1.95 -6.25
N PHE A 12 0.03 2.79 -6.65
CA PHE A 12 -0.49 2.83 -8.02
C PHE A 12 0.60 3.08 -9.08
N ARG A 13 1.66 3.83 -8.73
CA ARG A 13 2.79 4.12 -9.62
C ARG A 13 3.87 3.06 -9.42
N MET A 14 3.73 1.92 -10.08
CA MET A 14 4.61 0.75 -9.94
C MET A 14 6.12 1.04 -9.84
N PRO A 15 6.76 1.88 -10.68
CA PRO A 15 8.20 2.16 -10.53
C PRO A 15 8.55 2.93 -9.25
N LEU A 16 7.67 3.84 -8.82
CA LEU A 16 7.84 4.58 -7.57
C LEU A 16 7.63 3.62 -6.39
N CYS A 17 6.58 2.79 -6.44
CA CYS A 17 6.31 1.76 -5.44
C CYS A 17 7.54 0.85 -5.24
N ASP A 18 8.07 0.27 -6.32
CA ASP A 18 9.26 -0.60 -6.26
C ASP A 18 10.46 0.12 -5.64
N SER A 19 10.74 1.36 -6.06
CA SER A 19 11.85 2.14 -5.49
C SER A 19 11.69 2.38 -3.99
N ILE A 20 10.49 2.77 -3.56
CA ILE A 20 10.16 3.06 -2.16
C ILE A 20 10.27 1.79 -1.32
N LEU A 21 9.67 0.67 -1.77
CA LEU A 21 9.73 -0.61 -1.06
C LEU A 21 11.17 -1.15 -0.95
N ARG A 22 11.97 -1.09 -2.02
CA ARG A 22 13.39 -1.49 -1.98
C ARG A 22 14.21 -0.67 -0.98
N ILE A 23 13.95 0.62 -0.86
CA ILE A 23 14.62 1.47 0.14
C ILE A 23 14.18 1.08 1.56
N ALA A 24 12.90 0.72 1.74
CA ALA A 24 12.39 0.24 3.03
C ALA A 24 13.01 -1.11 3.44
N GLU A 25 13.25 -2.02 2.49
CA GLU A 25 13.96 -3.30 2.73
C GLU A 25 15.39 -3.09 3.27
N GLN A 26 16.03 -1.95 2.97
CA GLN A 26 17.34 -1.58 3.52
C GLN A 26 17.25 -1.00 4.95
N ASN A 27 16.08 -1.09 5.61
CA ASN A 27 15.82 -0.59 6.96
C ASN A 27 16.04 0.91 7.15
N LEU A 28 16.02 1.70 6.07
CA LEU A 28 16.17 3.16 6.13
C LEU A 28 14.95 3.85 6.75
N TYR A 29 13.77 3.24 6.61
CA TYR A 29 12.53 3.63 7.28
C TYR A 29 11.57 2.43 7.32
N ARG A 30 10.58 2.50 8.20
CA ARG A 30 9.49 1.52 8.28
C ARG A 30 8.29 2.02 7.50
N ILE A 31 7.79 1.21 6.58
CA ILE A 31 6.52 1.49 5.89
C ILE A 31 5.34 1.16 6.81
N VAL A 32 4.28 1.96 6.73
CA VAL A 32 2.97 1.61 7.26
C VAL A 32 1.87 1.96 6.28
N LEU A 33 0.81 1.17 6.22
CA LEU A 33 -0.37 1.42 5.41
C LEU A 33 -1.62 0.75 6.02
N SER A 34 -2.80 1.25 5.64
CA SER A 34 -4.07 0.62 6.00
C SER A 34 -4.57 -0.29 4.88
N GLN A 35 -5.50 -1.20 5.21
CA GLN A 35 -6.14 -2.06 4.22
C GLN A 35 -6.77 -1.24 3.10
N LYS A 36 -7.47 -0.18 3.48
CA LYS A 36 -8.16 0.72 2.56
C LYS A 36 -7.22 1.32 1.52
N ILE A 37 -6.01 1.73 1.93
CA ILE A 37 -5.02 2.28 0.99
C ILE A 37 -4.63 1.23 -0.05
N LEU A 38 -4.38 0.01 0.40
CA LEU A 38 -3.96 -1.09 -0.47
C LEU A 38 -5.08 -1.50 -1.44
N GLU A 39 -6.32 -1.59 -0.96
CA GLU A 39 -7.51 -1.84 -1.77
C GLU A 39 -7.78 -0.72 -2.79
N ASP A 40 -7.69 0.54 -2.37
CA ASP A 40 -7.88 1.68 -3.27
C ASP A 40 -6.80 1.71 -4.37
N ALA A 41 -5.55 1.36 -4.04
CA ALA A 41 -4.49 1.23 -5.01
C ALA A 41 -4.75 0.09 -6.02
N THR A 42 -5.05 -1.13 -5.54
CA THR A 42 -5.26 -2.29 -6.41
C THR A 42 -6.49 -2.14 -7.28
N ARG A 43 -7.61 -1.64 -6.72
CA ARG A 43 -8.81 -1.30 -7.47
C ARG A 43 -8.51 -0.31 -8.59
N ASN A 44 -7.76 0.75 -8.31
CA ASN A 44 -7.37 1.73 -9.33
C ASN A 44 -6.43 1.12 -10.39
N MET A 45 -5.51 0.25 -10.00
CA MET A 45 -4.64 -0.46 -10.94
C MET A 45 -5.43 -1.37 -11.88
N VAL A 46 -6.45 -2.07 -11.38
CA VAL A 46 -7.36 -2.89 -12.20
C VAL A 46 -8.14 -2.00 -13.18
N ILE A 47 -8.77 -0.93 -12.68
CA ILE A 47 -9.55 0.03 -13.51
C ILE A 47 -8.68 0.61 -14.65
N LYS A 48 -7.39 0.83 -14.40
CA LYS A 48 -6.45 1.42 -15.36
C LYS A 48 -5.64 0.39 -16.16
N GLY A 49 -5.96 -0.90 -16.06
CA GLY A 49 -5.31 -1.97 -16.82
C GLY A 49 -3.85 -2.23 -16.43
N ARG A 50 -3.43 -1.82 -15.23
CA ARG A 50 -2.07 -2.04 -14.68
C ARG A 50 -1.95 -3.34 -13.88
N LEU A 51 -3.08 -3.88 -13.44
CA LEU A 51 -3.19 -5.14 -12.71
C LEU A 51 -4.39 -5.90 -13.28
N LYS A 52 -4.29 -7.22 -13.42
CA LYS A 52 -5.45 -8.04 -13.79
C LYS A 52 -6.34 -8.22 -12.56
N SER A 53 -7.66 -8.31 -12.76
CA SER A 53 -8.61 -8.43 -11.64
C SER A 53 -8.41 -9.70 -10.81
N ASP A 54 -7.95 -10.80 -11.41
CA ASP A 54 -7.60 -12.04 -10.74
C ASP A 54 -6.29 -11.98 -9.95
N GLN A 55 -5.48 -10.93 -10.15
CA GLN A 55 -4.20 -10.72 -9.47
C GLN A 55 -4.28 -9.75 -8.30
N GLU A 56 -5.43 -9.12 -8.07
CA GLU A 56 -5.62 -8.14 -7.00
C GLU A 56 -5.25 -8.72 -5.63
N GLN A 57 -5.91 -9.79 -5.21
CA GLN A 57 -5.66 -10.42 -3.92
C GLN A 57 -4.22 -10.92 -3.77
N TYR A 58 -3.65 -11.47 -4.84
CA TYR A 58 -2.25 -11.92 -4.85
C TYR A 58 -1.31 -10.75 -4.60
N TYR A 59 -1.48 -9.63 -5.29
CA TYR A 59 -0.66 -8.44 -5.11
C TYR A 59 -0.71 -7.92 -3.67
N GLN A 60 -1.91 -7.87 -3.07
CA GLN A 60 -2.08 -7.43 -1.68
C GLN A 60 -1.34 -8.35 -0.71
N GLN A 61 -1.43 -9.67 -0.91
CA GLN A 61 -0.73 -10.67 -0.10
C GLN A 61 0.79 -10.57 -0.23
N GLN A 62 1.32 -10.26 -1.41
CA GLN A 62 2.77 -10.09 -1.59
C GLN A 62 3.33 -8.91 -0.78
N ILE A 63 2.59 -7.80 -0.68
CA ILE A 63 2.99 -6.66 0.17
C ILE A 63 3.02 -7.07 1.65
N LEU A 64 1.97 -7.77 2.12
CA LEU A 64 1.91 -8.25 3.50
C LEU A 64 2.99 -9.29 3.83
N TYR A 65 3.33 -10.15 2.86
CA TYR A 65 4.41 -11.13 3.01
C TYR A 65 5.78 -10.44 3.11
N ALA A 66 6.04 -9.45 2.26
CA ALA A 66 7.31 -8.71 2.26
C ALA A 66 7.45 -7.81 3.50
N PHE A 67 6.34 -7.28 4.02
CA PHE A 67 6.33 -6.38 5.16
C PHE A 67 5.24 -6.76 6.19
N PRO A 68 5.46 -7.82 6.99
CA PRO A 68 4.43 -8.37 7.90
C PRO A 68 3.87 -7.36 8.91
N ASP A 69 4.72 -6.41 9.34
CA ASP A 69 4.37 -5.42 10.36
C ASP A 69 3.97 -4.05 9.76
N CYS A 70 3.70 -3.95 8.45
CA CYS A 70 3.33 -2.67 7.83
C CYS A 70 1.88 -2.28 8.05
N PHE A 71 1.01 -3.23 8.42
CA PHE A 71 -0.41 -2.96 8.53
C PHE A 71 -0.73 -2.17 9.80
N VAL A 72 -1.43 -1.04 9.63
CA VAL A 72 -1.95 -0.25 10.74
C VAL A 72 -3.41 0.10 10.50
N GLU A 73 -4.22 -0.07 11.55
CA GLU A 73 -5.59 0.43 11.52
C GLU A 73 -5.58 1.96 11.51
N ALA A 74 -6.38 2.53 10.60
CA ALA A 74 -6.56 3.97 10.58
C ALA A 74 -7.33 4.42 11.84
N PRO A 75 -6.90 5.50 12.51
CA PRO A 75 -7.62 6.07 13.64
C PRO A 75 -9.09 6.36 13.27
N PRO A 76 -10.06 6.07 14.15
CA PRO A 76 -11.49 6.27 13.85
C PRO A 76 -11.87 7.69 13.44
N ASN A 77 -11.09 8.70 13.83
CA ASN A 77 -11.30 10.10 13.46
C ASN A 77 -10.84 10.44 12.03
N LEU A 78 -10.14 9.53 11.34
CA LEU A 78 -9.69 9.67 9.95
C LEU A 78 -10.49 8.80 8.97
N THR A 79 -11.33 7.90 9.49
CA THR A 79 -12.18 7.01 8.68
C THR A 79 -13.61 7.51 8.51
N LYS A 80 -14.01 8.54 9.28
CA LYS A 80 -15.27 9.24 9.06
C LYS A 80 -15.16 10.07 7.78
N SER A 81 -15.73 9.55 6.70
CA SER A 81 -16.14 10.38 5.57
C SER A 81 -17.04 11.48 6.14
N ASN A 82 -16.70 12.75 5.91
CA ASN A 82 -17.69 13.81 6.07
C ASN A 82 -18.70 13.59 4.94
N ASP A 83 -19.81 12.93 5.26
CA ASP A 83 -20.98 12.84 4.40
C ASP A 83 -21.52 14.24 4.07
#